data_AF-A0A6P0HWG2-F1
#
_entry.id   AF-A0A6P0HWG2-F1
#
_cell.length_a   1.000
_cell.length_b   1.000
_cell.length_c   1.000
_cell.angle_alpha   90.00
_cell.angle_beta   90.00
_cell.angle_gamma   90.00
#
_symmetry.space_group_name_H-M   'P 1'
#
loop_
_entity.id
_entity.type
_entity.pdbx_description
1 polymer ?
#
loop_
_entity_poly.entity_id
_entity_poly.type
_entity_poly.pdbx_seq_one_letter_code
_entity_poly.pdbx_strand_id
1 'polypeptide(L)'
;MNKQIFEHIYSGLADDEVKTLSLFLAGNKYEQIAHSMKWDTSNVGKKLKAIATKFNLPKNHSSFREFLLETFSKYQSNLVNPQLRADYGFKTNKIILPGRPEKPDSPFYIERYRIKRCSIEYECYEKIEDPGSLVRIKAPKQMGKTSLLRRIQAKANNNKYIPIYLRF
;
A
#
# COMPACT_ATOMS: atom_id res chain seq x y z
N MET A 1 -2.96 10.45 15.02
CA MET A 1 -2.73 10.35 16.47
C MET A 1 -1.23 10.51 16.75
N ASN A 2 -0.87 11.23 17.82
CA ASN A 2 0.52 11.38 18.28
C ASN A 2 0.81 10.41 19.43
N LYS A 3 2.08 10.12 19.72
CA LYS A 3 2.47 9.16 20.77
C LYS A 3 1.95 9.55 22.16
N GLN A 4 2.02 10.83 22.51
CA GLN A 4 1.50 11.36 23.79
C GLN A 4 -0.03 11.18 23.94
N ILE A 5 -0.78 11.40 22.85
CA ILE A 5 -2.24 11.19 22.84
C ILE A 5 -2.56 9.70 23.00
N PHE A 6 -1.79 8.83 22.35
CA PHE A 6 -1.93 7.38 22.49
C PHE A 6 -1.69 6.93 23.94
N GLU A 7 -0.60 7.38 24.56
CA GLU A 7 -0.25 7.04 25.94
C GLU A 7 -1.32 7.52 26.93
N HIS A 8 -1.84 8.73 26.74
CA HIS A 8 -2.93 9.27 27.56
C HIS A 8 -4.21 8.42 27.46
N ILE A 9 -4.62 8.05 26.23
CA ILE A 9 -5.78 7.18 26.01
C ILE A 9 -5.55 5.80 26.64
N TYR A 10 -4.34 5.25 26.48
CA TYR A 10 -3.98 3.94 27.03
C TYR A 10 -4.00 3.93 28.57
N SER A 11 -3.50 5.00 29.21
CA SER A 11 -3.55 5.13 30.68
C SER A 11 -4.97 5.32 31.24
N GLY A 12 -5.93 5.74 30.41
CA GLY A 12 -7.32 5.93 30.80
C GLY A 12 -8.23 4.72 30.54
N LEU A 13 -7.67 3.58 30.10
CA LEU A 13 -8.43 2.35 29.91
C LEU A 13 -8.78 1.70 31.25
N ALA A 14 -9.96 1.10 31.33
CA ALA A 14 -10.35 0.34 32.51
C ALA A 14 -9.59 -1.00 32.59
N ASP A 15 -9.46 -1.56 33.80
CA ASP A 15 -8.69 -2.79 34.02
C ASP A 15 -9.17 -3.99 33.18
N ASP A 16 -10.48 -4.07 32.94
CA ASP A 16 -11.10 -5.08 32.07
C ASP A 16 -10.75 -4.86 30.59
N GLU A 17 -10.68 -3.61 30.15
CA GLU A 17 -10.27 -3.24 28.78
C GLU A 17 -8.80 -3.55 28.54
N VAL A 18 -7.92 -3.23 29.51
CA VAL A 18 -6.48 -3.52 29.42
C VAL A 18 -6.24 -5.02 29.35
N LYS A 19 -6.92 -5.81 30.19
CA LYS A 19 -6.83 -7.29 30.16
C LYS A 19 -7.36 -7.88 28.85
N THR A 20 -8.49 -7.36 28.35
CA THR A 20 -9.05 -7.84 27.07
C THR A 20 -8.09 -7.55 25.93
N LEU A 21 -7.51 -6.35 25.93
CA LEU A 21 -6.59 -5.90 24.90
C LEU A 21 -5.27 -6.68 24.95
N SER A 22 -4.70 -6.93 26.12
CA SER A 22 -3.46 -7.70 26.24
C SER A 22 -3.62 -9.14 25.73
N LEU A 23 -4.74 -9.80 26.06
CA LEU A 23 -5.05 -11.13 25.56
C LEU A 23 -5.26 -11.15 24.04
N PHE A 24 -5.87 -10.10 23.49
CA PHE A 24 -6.04 -9.93 22.05
C PHE A 24 -4.71 -9.71 21.33
N LEU A 25 -3.85 -8.82 21.85
CA LEU A 25 -2.53 -8.52 21.29
C LEU A 25 -1.54 -9.70 21.40
N ALA A 26 -1.75 -10.59 22.38
CA ALA A 26 -1.03 -11.85 22.50
C ALA A 26 -1.41 -12.88 21.39
N GLY A 27 -2.51 -12.65 20.66
CA GLY A 27 -2.97 -13.51 19.57
C GLY A 27 -3.94 -14.62 19.96
N ASN A 28 -4.56 -14.53 21.14
CA ASN A 28 -5.58 -15.49 21.55
C ASN A 28 -6.85 -15.38 20.70
N LYS A 29 -7.53 -16.52 20.49
CA LYS A 29 -8.85 -16.55 19.85
C LYS A 29 -9.92 -15.98 20.77
N TYR A 30 -11.02 -15.49 20.18
CA TYR A 30 -12.09 -14.84 20.95
C TYR A 30 -12.70 -15.75 22.03
N GLU A 31 -12.79 -17.05 21.76
CA GLU A 31 -13.24 -18.07 22.72
C GLU A 31 -12.33 -18.15 23.95
N GLN A 32 -11.01 -18.08 23.76
CA GLN A 32 -10.03 -18.13 24.85
C GLN A 32 -10.08 -16.86 25.69
N ILE A 33 -10.26 -15.70 25.05
CA ILE A 33 -10.44 -14.42 25.73
C ILE A 33 -11.73 -14.44 26.55
N ALA A 34 -12.83 -14.89 25.94
CA ALA A 34 -14.13 -15.01 26.60
C ALA A 34 -14.06 -15.91 27.84
N HIS A 35 -13.40 -17.08 27.73
CA HIS A 35 -13.20 -18.00 28.84
C HIS A 35 -12.39 -17.38 29.98
N SER A 36 -11.28 -16.69 29.67
CA SER A 36 -10.45 -16.02 30.69
C SER A 36 -11.17 -14.88 31.42
N MET A 37 -12.08 -14.19 30.74
CA MET A 37 -12.84 -13.06 31.28
C MET A 37 -14.20 -13.47 31.88
N LYS A 38 -14.57 -14.75 31.79
CA LYS A 38 -15.91 -15.27 32.14
C LYS A 38 -17.03 -14.52 31.41
N TRP A 39 -16.82 -14.21 30.14
CA TRP A 39 -17.75 -13.50 29.27
C TRP A 39 -18.27 -14.38 28.14
N ASP A 40 -19.33 -13.91 27.47
CA ASP A 40 -19.71 -14.45 26.16
C ASP A 40 -18.75 -13.94 25.06
N THR A 41 -18.56 -14.76 24.02
CA THR A 41 -17.73 -14.43 22.85
C THR A 41 -18.16 -13.15 22.15
N SER A 42 -19.48 -12.85 22.14
CA SER A 42 -20.02 -11.62 21.56
C SER A 42 -19.59 -10.36 22.31
N ASN A 43 -19.38 -10.46 23.63
CA ASN A 43 -18.99 -9.32 24.46
C ASN A 43 -17.53 -8.91 24.21
N VAL A 44 -16.65 -9.87 23.89
CA VAL A 44 -15.25 -9.58 23.54
C VAL A 44 -15.18 -8.65 22.32
N GLY A 45 -15.92 -8.96 21.26
CA GLY A 45 -15.96 -8.12 20.06
C GLY A 45 -16.53 -6.72 20.32
N LYS A 46 -17.60 -6.61 21.12
CA LYS A 46 -18.19 -5.32 21.51
C LYS A 46 -17.20 -4.46 22.29
N LYS A 47 -16.48 -5.04 23.25
CA LYS A 47 -15.45 -4.35 24.06
C LYS A 47 -14.26 -3.92 23.21
N LEU A 48 -13.74 -4.79 22.34
CA LEU A 48 -12.65 -4.41 21.42
C LEU A 48 -13.05 -3.28 20.47
N LYS A 49 -14.30 -3.29 19.98
CA LYS A 49 -14.83 -2.19 19.17
C LYS A 49 -14.93 -0.89 19.98
N ALA A 50 -15.39 -0.96 21.23
CA ALA A 50 -15.44 0.21 22.12
C ALA A 50 -14.02 0.79 22.38
N ILE A 51 -13.03 -0.07 22.62
CA ILE A 51 -11.62 0.32 22.76
C ILE A 51 -11.15 1.01 21.47
N ALA A 52 -11.40 0.41 20.30
CA ALA A 52 -11.04 1.02 19.02
C ALA A 52 -11.68 2.41 18.81
N THR A 53 -12.93 2.60 19.22
CA THR A 53 -13.58 3.92 19.16
C THR A 53 -12.91 4.96 20.07
N LYS A 54 -12.45 4.57 21.27
CA LYS A 54 -11.67 5.47 22.17
C LYS A 54 -10.35 5.91 21.51
N PHE A 55 -9.72 5.03 20.73
CA PHE A 55 -8.52 5.35 19.95
C PHE A 55 -8.79 6.14 18.65
N ASN A 56 -10.00 6.68 18.47
CA ASN A 56 -10.43 7.44 17.28
C ASN A 56 -10.36 6.62 15.98
N LEU A 57 -10.98 5.43 15.97
CA LEU A 57 -11.15 4.60 14.77
C LEU A 57 -11.67 5.44 13.58
N PRO A 58 -10.91 5.58 12.48
CA PRO A 58 -11.37 6.34 11.32
C PRO A 58 -12.50 5.60 10.60
N LYS A 59 -13.51 6.35 10.13
CA LYS A 59 -14.70 5.81 9.43
C LYS A 59 -14.38 4.97 8.19
N ASN A 60 -13.20 5.16 7.60
CA ASN A 60 -12.75 4.48 6.38
C ASN A 60 -11.98 3.18 6.66
N HIS A 61 -11.78 2.78 7.92
CA HIS A 61 -11.07 1.55 8.26
C HIS A 61 -12.02 0.36 8.18
N SER A 62 -11.69 -0.62 7.33
CA SER A 62 -12.55 -1.78 7.06
C SER A 62 -12.69 -2.72 8.27
N SER A 63 -11.74 -2.70 9.21
CA SER A 63 -11.74 -3.60 10.36
C SER A 63 -11.12 -2.94 11.60
N PHE A 64 -11.90 -2.80 12.67
CA PHE A 64 -11.40 -2.29 13.95
C PHE A 64 -10.26 -3.14 14.52
N ARG A 65 -10.21 -4.44 14.15
CA ARG A 65 -9.17 -5.39 14.54
C ARG A 65 -7.81 -5.00 13.96
N GLU A 66 -7.79 -4.75 12.65
CA GLU A 66 -6.59 -4.30 11.92
C GLU A 66 -6.11 -2.96 12.47
N PHE A 67 -7.04 -2.01 12.67
CA PHE A 67 -6.71 -0.70 13.23
C PHE A 67 -6.01 -0.79 14.60
N LEU A 68 -6.50 -1.64 15.51
CA LEU A 68 -5.86 -1.85 16.81
C LEU A 68 -4.45 -2.45 16.63
N LEU A 69 -4.31 -3.50 15.83
CA LEU A 69 -3.00 -4.14 15.61
C LEU A 69 -1.98 -3.18 14.97
N GLU A 70 -2.39 -2.38 13.99
CA GLU A 70 -1.56 -1.35 13.36
C GLU A 70 -1.14 -0.28 14.36
N THR A 71 -2.10 0.20 15.16
CA THR A 71 -1.87 1.28 16.13
C THR A 71 -0.91 0.83 17.22
N PHE A 72 -1.14 -0.34 17.81
CA PHE A 72 -0.28 -0.88 18.85
C PHE A 72 1.07 -1.32 18.31
N SER A 73 1.15 -1.85 17.08
CA SER A 73 2.45 -2.14 16.44
C SER A 73 3.27 -0.87 16.21
N LYS A 74 2.61 0.27 15.96
CA LYS A 74 3.27 1.55 15.72
C LYS A 74 3.77 2.23 17.00
N TYR A 75 2.97 2.26 18.07
CA TYR A 75 3.30 3.02 19.28
C TYR A 75 3.86 2.15 20.41
N GLN A 76 3.53 0.86 20.46
CA GLN A 76 3.91 -0.05 21.55
C GLN A 76 4.14 -1.48 21.06
N SER A 77 5.17 -1.63 20.22
CA SER A 77 5.48 -2.87 19.49
C SER A 77 5.90 -4.06 20.36
N ASN A 78 6.19 -3.84 21.65
CA ASN A 78 6.50 -4.87 22.64
C ASN A 78 5.28 -5.60 23.18
N LEU A 79 4.08 -5.02 23.08
CA LEU A 79 2.84 -5.65 23.55
C LEU A 79 2.19 -6.56 22.51
N VAL A 80 2.61 -6.47 21.24
CA VAL A 80 2.03 -7.22 20.14
C VAL A 80 2.86 -8.47 19.89
N ASN A 81 2.19 -9.62 19.79
CA ASN A 81 2.83 -10.89 19.42
C ASN A 81 3.64 -10.72 18.12
N PRO A 82 4.91 -11.21 18.06
CA PRO A 82 5.75 -11.13 16.86
C PRO A 82 5.09 -11.60 15.56
N GLN A 83 4.26 -12.64 15.62
CA GLN A 83 3.53 -13.16 14.46
C GLN A 83 2.50 -12.15 13.94
N LEU A 84 1.67 -11.61 14.83
CA LEU A 84 0.70 -10.58 14.48
C LEU A 84 1.38 -9.28 14.02
N ARG A 85 2.54 -8.95 14.59
CA ARG A 85 3.32 -7.81 14.15
C ARG A 85 3.89 -8.02 12.75
N ALA A 86 4.25 -9.24 12.36
CA ALA A 86 4.67 -9.53 11.00
C ALA A 86 3.49 -9.42 10.01
N ASP A 87 2.31 -9.90 10.41
CA ASP A 87 1.13 -9.89 9.54
C ASP A 87 0.51 -8.49 9.37
N TYR A 88 0.50 -7.68 10.43
CA TYR A 88 -0.22 -6.39 10.49
C TYR A 88 0.69 -5.17 10.72
N GLY A 89 1.98 -5.35 11.03
CA GLY A 89 2.91 -4.26 11.32
C GLY A 89 3.50 -3.60 10.07
N PHE A 90 3.43 -4.27 8.92
CA PHE A 90 3.74 -3.64 7.65
C PHE A 90 2.47 -3.04 7.08
N LYS A 91 2.41 -1.71 6.97
CA LYS A 91 1.50 -1.09 6.02
C LYS A 91 1.77 -1.76 4.69
N THR A 92 0.84 -2.56 4.19
CA THR A 92 0.72 -2.72 2.74
C THR A 92 0.36 -1.31 2.27
N ASN A 93 1.37 -0.47 2.00
CA ASN A 93 1.15 0.74 1.24
C ASN A 93 0.41 0.25 0.01
N LYS A 94 -0.90 0.55 -0.06
CA LYS A 94 -1.75 0.15 -1.16
C LYS A 94 -0.97 0.46 -2.41
N ILE A 95 -0.59 -0.56 -3.19
CA ILE A 95 0.17 -0.34 -4.41
C ILE A 95 -0.79 0.42 -5.32
N ILE A 96 -0.62 1.74 -5.40
CA ILE A 96 -1.40 2.58 -6.29
C ILE A 96 -0.78 2.39 -7.66
N LEU A 97 -1.45 1.61 -8.50
CA LEU A 97 -1.11 1.60 -9.91
C LEU A 97 -1.32 3.02 -10.46
N PRO A 98 -0.38 3.54 -11.26
CA PRO A 98 -0.55 4.84 -11.87
C PRO A 98 -1.79 4.79 -12.77
N GLY A 99 -2.84 5.54 -12.40
CA GLY A 99 -4.09 5.61 -13.17
C GLY A 99 -3.95 6.35 -14.51
N ARG A 100 -2.75 6.86 -14.80
CA ARG A 100 -2.39 7.60 -16.01
C ARG A 100 -1.03 7.13 -16.51
N PRO A 101 -0.70 7.32 -17.80
CA PRO A 101 0.64 7.00 -18.29
C PRO A 101 1.68 7.87 -17.57
N GLU A 102 2.80 7.24 -17.26
CA GLU A 102 3.86 7.85 -16.47
C GLU A 102 4.56 8.96 -17.25
N LYS A 103 5.04 10.00 -16.54
CA LYS A 103 5.78 11.08 -17.20
C LYS A 103 7.19 10.62 -17.61
N PRO A 104 7.79 11.19 -18.68
CA PRO A 104 9.15 10.81 -19.11
C PRO A 104 10.23 11.00 -18.03
N ASP A 105 10.10 11.99 -17.18
CA ASP A 105 11.01 12.37 -16.10
C ASP A 105 10.70 11.69 -14.75
N SER A 106 9.68 10.84 -14.70
CA SER A 106 9.26 10.23 -13.44
C SER A 106 10.25 9.18 -12.91
N PRO A 107 10.55 9.18 -11.60
CA PRO A 107 11.40 8.17 -10.98
C PRO A 107 10.72 6.79 -10.91
N PHE A 108 9.41 6.69 -11.18
CA PHE A 108 8.64 5.45 -11.10
C PHE A 108 8.67 4.62 -12.38
N TYR A 109 9.21 5.15 -13.48
CA TYR A 109 9.41 4.38 -14.70
C TYR A 109 10.81 3.79 -14.70
N ILE A 110 10.90 2.47 -14.56
CA ILE A 110 12.16 1.76 -14.65
C ILE A 110 12.35 1.33 -16.10
N GLU A 111 13.27 1.98 -16.79
CA GLU A 111 13.70 1.55 -18.12
C GLU A 111 14.29 0.14 -18.05
N ARG A 112 13.99 -0.68 -19.04
CA ARG A 112 14.24 -2.13 -18.98
C ARG A 112 15.68 -2.51 -19.37
N TYR A 113 16.59 -1.55 -19.46
CA TYR A 113 17.98 -1.71 -19.91
C TYR A 113 18.80 -2.73 -19.10
N ARG A 114 18.45 -2.99 -17.83
CA ARG A 114 19.14 -3.98 -16.98
C ARG A 114 18.67 -5.42 -17.19
N ILE A 115 17.56 -5.62 -17.92
CA ILE A 115 17.06 -6.95 -18.24
C ILE A 115 17.71 -7.34 -19.56
N LYS A 116 18.62 -8.34 -19.51
CA LYS A 116 19.45 -8.82 -20.64
C LYS A 116 18.68 -9.23 -21.91
N ARG A 117 17.34 -9.18 -21.90
CA ARG A 117 16.42 -9.58 -22.98
C ARG A 117 15.32 -8.54 -23.27
N CYS A 118 15.39 -7.32 -22.71
CA CYS A 118 14.32 -6.33 -22.89
C CYS A 118 14.90 -4.91 -23.06
N SER A 119 15.53 -4.66 -24.20
CA SER A 119 16.04 -3.37 -24.66
C SER A 119 14.98 -2.54 -25.41
N ILE A 120 13.70 -2.68 -25.06
CA ILE A 120 12.60 -2.18 -25.90
C ILE A 120 12.64 -0.65 -26.06
N GLU A 121 13.00 0.09 -25.02
CA GLU A 121 13.17 1.54 -25.09
C GLU A 121 14.28 1.92 -26.07
N TYR A 122 15.43 1.27 -25.94
CA TYR A 122 16.60 1.54 -26.77
C TYR A 122 16.34 1.23 -28.24
N GLU A 123 15.76 0.06 -28.54
CA GLU A 123 15.39 -0.33 -29.91
C GLU A 123 14.40 0.66 -30.53
N CYS A 124 13.44 1.17 -29.75
CA CYS A 124 12.53 2.19 -30.23
C CYS A 124 13.26 3.51 -30.50
N TYR A 125 14.19 3.93 -29.63
CA TYR A 125 14.96 5.15 -29.81
C TYR A 125 15.90 5.08 -31.02
N GLU A 126 16.47 3.92 -31.32
CA GLU A 126 17.28 3.70 -32.51
C GLU A 126 16.41 3.71 -33.76
N LYS A 127 15.27 3.00 -33.73
CA LYS A 127 14.39 2.86 -34.90
C LYS A 127 13.75 4.17 -35.34
N ILE A 128 13.47 5.11 -34.43
CA ILE A 128 12.92 6.42 -34.83
C ILE A 128 13.90 7.28 -35.62
N GLU A 129 15.20 6.97 -35.60
CA GLU A 129 16.20 7.67 -36.43
C GLU A 129 16.19 7.17 -37.88
N ASP A 130 15.73 5.93 -38.11
CA ASP A 130 15.62 5.33 -39.45
C ASP A 130 14.43 5.96 -40.21
N PRO A 131 14.65 6.70 -41.31
CA PRO A 131 13.55 7.29 -42.08
C PRO A 131 12.63 6.22 -42.67
N GLY A 132 11.32 6.43 -42.56
CA GLY A 132 10.32 5.48 -43.04
C GLY A 132 10.13 4.23 -42.18
N SER A 133 10.76 4.16 -41.01
CA SER A 133 10.55 3.07 -40.06
C SER A 133 9.12 3.07 -39.48
N LEU A 134 8.63 1.89 -39.12
CA LEU A 134 7.34 1.71 -38.46
C LEU A 134 7.53 0.94 -37.15
N VAL A 135 7.34 1.63 -36.02
CA VAL A 135 7.42 1.03 -34.69
C VAL A 135 6.03 0.64 -34.19
N ARG A 136 5.77 -0.66 -34.05
CA ARG A 136 4.49 -1.19 -33.53
C ARG A 136 4.62 -1.65 -32.08
N ILE A 137 4.01 -0.91 -31.15
CA ILE A 137 3.99 -1.28 -29.72
C ILE A 137 2.79 -2.20 -29.43
N LYS A 138 3.04 -3.48 -29.17
CA LYS A 138 2.00 -4.50 -28.86
C LYS A 138 2.14 -5.01 -27.41
N ALA A 139 1.09 -4.81 -26.60
CA ALA A 139 0.99 -5.37 -25.24
C ALA A 139 -0.46 -5.28 -24.71
N PRO A 140 -0.84 -6.07 -23.68
CA PRO A 140 -2.11 -5.95 -22.95
C PRO A 140 -2.40 -4.55 -22.40
N LYS A 141 -3.67 -4.27 -22.08
CA LYS A 141 -4.09 -3.02 -21.43
C LYS A 141 -3.29 -2.80 -20.13
N GLN A 142 -3.02 -1.54 -19.80
CA GLN A 142 -2.29 -1.11 -18.58
C GLN A 142 -0.83 -1.59 -18.43
N MET A 143 -0.20 -2.18 -19.45
CA MET A 143 1.22 -2.58 -19.40
C MET A 143 2.24 -1.48 -19.76
N GLY A 144 1.85 -0.20 -19.69
CA GLY A 144 2.79 0.91 -19.91
C GLY A 144 3.05 1.30 -21.38
N LYS A 145 2.30 0.79 -22.36
CA LYS A 145 2.44 1.16 -23.79
C LYS A 145 2.43 2.67 -24.03
N THR A 146 1.47 3.37 -23.42
CA THR A 146 1.33 4.82 -23.58
C THR A 146 2.47 5.56 -22.87
N SER A 147 3.00 5.02 -21.78
CA SER A 147 4.19 5.56 -21.11
C SER A 147 5.42 5.43 -22.02
N LEU A 148 5.60 4.28 -22.68
CA LEU A 148 6.67 4.06 -23.66
C LEU A 148 6.54 5.01 -24.86
N LEU A 149 5.35 5.17 -25.43
CA LEU A 149 5.12 6.09 -26.55
C LEU A 149 5.51 7.54 -26.21
N ARG A 150 5.16 8.02 -25.01
CA ARG A 150 5.53 9.38 -24.55
C ARG A 150 7.04 9.55 -24.44
N ARG A 151 7.77 8.50 -24.06
CA ARG A 151 9.24 8.53 -23.97
C ARG A 151 9.89 8.57 -25.34
N ILE A 152 9.39 7.77 -26.27
CA ILE A 152 9.81 7.80 -27.68
C ILE A 152 9.57 9.19 -28.26
N GLN A 153 8.40 9.78 -28.02
CA GLN A 153 8.08 11.14 -28.44
C GLN A 153 9.03 12.17 -27.81
N ALA A 154 9.33 12.06 -26.51
CA ALA A 154 10.29 12.94 -25.84
C ALA A 154 11.70 12.82 -26.44
N LYS A 155 12.14 11.60 -26.77
CA LYS A 155 13.41 11.36 -27.47
C LYS A 155 13.41 11.99 -28.86
N ALA A 156 12.35 11.81 -29.65
CA ALA A 156 12.20 12.42 -30.96
C ALA A 156 12.25 13.96 -30.90
N ASN A 157 11.56 14.56 -29.92
CA ASN A 157 11.60 16.00 -29.69
C ASN A 157 13.02 16.50 -29.35
N ASN A 158 13.78 15.74 -28.54
CA ASN A 158 15.18 16.07 -28.23
C ASN A 158 16.06 16.01 -29.49
N ASN A 159 15.71 15.16 -30.45
CA ASN A 159 16.36 15.06 -31.76
C ASN A 159 15.79 16.08 -32.79
N LYS A 160 14.98 17.04 -32.32
CA LYS A 160 14.36 18.13 -33.11
C LYS A 160 13.33 17.66 -34.14
N TYR A 161 12.77 16.46 -33.97
CA TYR A 161 11.64 15.99 -34.77
C TYR A 161 10.32 16.55 -34.26
N ILE A 162 9.38 16.76 -35.18
CA ILE A 162 8.03 17.27 -34.88
C ILE A 162 7.04 16.11 -34.95
N PRO A 163 6.44 15.68 -33.82
CA PRO A 163 5.47 14.60 -33.83
C PRO A 163 4.12 15.08 -34.38
N ILE A 164 3.59 14.36 -35.37
CA ILE A 164 2.27 14.61 -35.95
C ILE A 164 1.31 13.50 -35.52
N TYR A 165 0.16 13.87 -34.98
CA TYR A 165 -0.90 12.93 -34.64
C TYR A 165 -1.87 12.79 -35.81
N LEU A 166 -1.88 11.61 -36.44
CA LEU A 166 -2.81 11.31 -37.51
C LEU A 166 -4.15 10.86 -36.89
N ARG A 167 -5.22 11.59 -37.21
CA ARG A 167 -6.61 11.15 -37.00
C ARG A 167 -7.17 10.72 -38.35
N PHE A 168 -7.61 9.47 -38.42
CA PHE A 168 -8.35 8.94 -39.56
C PHE A 168 -9.81 8.76 -39.14
#